data_AF-M5JYW1-F1
#
_entry.id   AF-M5JYW1-F1
#
_cell.length_a   1.000
_cell.length_b   1.000
_cell.length_c   1.000
_cell.angle_alpha   90.00
_cell.angle_beta   90.00
_cell.angle_gamma   90.00
#
_symmetry.space_group_name_H-M   'P 1'
#
loop_
_entity.id
_entity.type
_entity.pdbx_description
1 polymer ?
#
loop_
_entity_poly.entity_id
_entity_poly.type
_entity_poly.pdbx_seq_one_letter_code
_entity_poly.pdbx_strand_id
1 'polypeptide(L)' 'MLTEARIKGSGAGMEPPEDAVLRNGWYSYHPHIPPRRDIVLAASGKTGGGWTLCAGQTCTDLGKEAEAEPIHIRSCD' A
#
# COMPACT_ATOMS: atom_id res chain seq x y z
N MET A 1 9.07 11.97 -3.97
CA MET A 1 7.65 12.35 -4.13
C MET A 1 6.88 11.10 -4.53
N LEU A 2 5.68 10.87 -3.99
CA LEU A 2 4.83 9.76 -4.43
C LEU A 2 4.21 10.11 -5.79
N THR A 3 4.35 9.22 -6.76
CA THR A 3 3.94 9.50 -8.14
C THR A 3 2.63 8.84 -8.52
N GLU A 4 2.22 7.76 -7.86
CA GLU A 4 1.01 7.02 -8.23
C GLU A 4 0.54 6.14 -7.06
N ALA A 5 -0.77 5.92 -6.97
CA ALA A 5 -1.35 4.80 -6.22
C ALA A 5 -2.40 4.09 -7.08
N ARG A 6 -2.64 2.82 -6.76
CA ARG A 6 -3.60 1.97 -7.46
C ARG A 6 -4.42 1.13 -6.49
N ILE A 7 -5.72 1.01 -6.73
CA ILE A 7 -6.63 0.16 -5.96
C ILE A 7 -7.43 -0.77 -6.87
N LYS A 8 -7.56 -2.05 -6.48
CA LYS A 8 -8.29 -3.05 -7.25
C LYS A 8 -9.71 -3.18 -6.71
N GLY A 9 -10.64 -2.48 -7.34
CA GLY A 9 -12.05 -2.43 -6.95
C GLY A 9 -12.34 -1.35 -5.89
N SER A 10 -13.63 -1.19 -5.61
CA SER A 10 -14.18 -0.29 -4.59
C SER A 10 -14.68 -1.13 -3.41
N GLY A 11 -13.79 -1.46 -2.48
CA GLY A 11 -14.19 -1.95 -1.16
C GLY A 11 -14.80 -0.84 -0.32
N ALA A 12 -15.46 -1.17 0.79
CA ALA A 12 -15.94 -0.17 1.72
C ALA A 12 -14.77 0.69 2.23
N GLY A 13 -14.84 2.01 2.05
CA GLY A 13 -13.76 2.93 2.44
C GLY A 13 -12.58 2.95 1.46
N MET A 14 -12.74 2.36 0.27
CA MET A 14 -11.75 2.36 -0.81
C MET A 14 -12.32 3.10 -2.03
N GLU A 15 -13.10 4.16 -1.81
CA GLU A 15 -13.62 4.99 -2.88
C GLU A 15 -12.45 5.66 -3.62
N PRO A 16 -12.32 5.47 -4.95
CA PRO A 16 -11.30 6.16 -5.72
C PRO A 16 -11.49 7.68 -5.66
N PRO A 17 -10.40 8.47 -5.68
CA PRO A 17 -10.51 9.92 -5.81
C PRO A 17 -11.04 10.33 -7.20
N GLU A 18 -11.48 11.59 -7.33
CA GLU A 18 -12.12 12.11 -8.55
C GLU A 18 -11.22 12.03 -9.79
N ASP A 19 -9.89 12.09 -9.63
CA ASP A 19 -8.91 12.00 -10.70
C ASP A 19 -8.56 10.55 -11.09
N ALA A 20 -9.16 9.56 -10.43
CA ALA A 20 -8.82 8.16 -10.65
C ALA A 20 -9.31 7.64 -12.00
N VAL A 21 -8.41 6.98 -12.72
CA VAL A 21 -8.70 6.36 -14.02
C VAL A 21 -8.69 4.84 -13.88
N LEU A 22 -9.80 4.19 -14.27
CA LEU A 22 -9.88 2.74 -14.31
C LEU A 22 -9.08 2.19 -15.50
N ARG A 23 -8.02 1.42 -15.23
CA ARG A 23 -7.18 0.75 -16.23
C ARG A 23 -6.92 -0.69 -15.81
N ASN A 24 -7.25 -1.64 -16.69
CA ASN A 24 -7.01 -3.08 -16.47
C ASN A 24 -7.56 -3.60 -15.11
N GLY A 25 -8.72 -3.09 -14.68
CA GLY A 25 -9.35 -3.45 -13.40
C GLY A 25 -8.78 -2.76 -12.16
N TRP A 26 -7.91 -1.76 -12.33
CA TRP A 26 -7.35 -0.95 -11.26
C TRP A 26 -7.69 0.52 -11.43
N TYR A 27 -8.16 1.19 -10.38
CA TYR A 27 -8.23 2.64 -10.35
C TYR A 27 -6.83 3.19 -10.05
N SER A 28 -6.27 3.97 -10.97
CA SER A 28 -4.94 4.59 -10.83
C SER A 28 -5.08 6.11 -10.71
N TYR A 29 -4.38 6.72 -9.76
CA TYR A 29 -4.49 8.14 -9.44
C TYR A 29 -3.18 8.70 -8.86
N HIS A 30 -3.06 10.04 -8.81
CA HIS A 30 -1.94 10.71 -8.17
C HIS A 30 -2.29 11.04 -6.71
N PRO A 31 -1.58 10.48 -5.71
CA PRO A 31 -1.92 10.74 -4.32
C PRO A 31 -1.56 12.17 -3.91
N HIS A 32 -2.56 12.93 -3.46
CA HIS A 32 -2.39 14.28 -2.92
C HIS A 32 -2.13 14.27 -1.41
N ILE A 33 -1.07 13.57 -0.99
CA ILE A 33 -0.67 13.46 0.43
C ILE A 33 0.73 14.04 0.67
N PRO A 34 1.00 14.62 1.85
CA PRO A 34 2.34 15.06 2.21
C PRO A 34 3.30 13.87 2.31
N PRO A 35 4.62 14.10 2.16
CA PRO A 35 5.63 13.07 2.38
C PRO A 35 5.47 12.38 3.75
N ARG A 36 5.41 11.05 3.73
CA ARG A 36 5.32 10.21 4.93
C ARG A 36 6.72 9.90 5.45
N ARG A 37 6.95 10.10 6.75
CA ARG A 37 8.19 9.67 7.43
C ARG A 37 8.18 8.19 7.79
N ASP A 38 6.97 7.66 7.98
CA ASP A 38 6.69 6.29 8.39
C ASP A 38 5.49 5.74 7.62
N ILE A 39 5.55 4.44 7.35
CA ILE A 39 4.45 3.65 6.80
C ILE A 39 4.14 2.54 7.81
N VAL A 40 2.86 2.43 8.18
CA VAL A 40 2.36 1.39 9.08
C VAL A 40 1.49 0.44 8.26
N LEU A 41 1.87 -0.83 8.22
CA LEU A 41 1.20 -1.86 7.46
C LEU A 41 0.48 -2.83 8.40
N ALA A 42 -0.82 -3.00 8.20
CA ALA A 42 -1.60 -3.96 8.97
C ALA A 42 -1.12 -5.39 8.68
N ALA A 43 -0.80 -6.16 9.71
CA ALA A 43 -0.22 -7.50 9.56
C ALA A 43 -0.97 -8.57 10.38
N SER A 44 -2.27 -8.38 10.60
CA SER A 44 -3.08 -9.27 11.46
C SER A 44 -3.41 -10.65 10.85
N GLY A 45 -3.00 -10.92 9.60
CA GLY A 45 -3.31 -12.14 8.86
C GLY A 45 -4.78 -12.27 8.39
N LYS A 46 -5.65 -11.30 8.69
CA LYS A 46 -7.10 -11.37 8.38
C LYS A 46 -7.43 -11.31 6.89
N THR A 47 -6.55 -10.72 6.08
CA THR A 47 -6.72 -10.56 4.62
C THR A 47 -6.19 -11.75 3.82
N GLY A 48 -5.58 -12.74 4.48
CA GLY A 48 -5.02 -13.95 3.84
C GLY A 48 -3.75 -13.72 3.00
N GLY A 49 -3.25 -12.49 2.93
CA GLY A 49 -2.02 -12.11 2.23
C GLY A 49 -1.28 -11.01 2.96
N GLY A 50 0.04 -10.98 2.78
CA GLY A 50 0.93 -9.95 3.30
C GLY A 50 1.13 -8.79 2.33
N TRP A 51 2.25 -8.10 2.51
CA TRP A 51 2.69 -6.97 1.69
C TRP A 51 3.93 -7.34 0.88
N THR A 52 4.11 -6.70 -0.28
CA THR A 52 5.37 -6.76 -1.02
C THR A 52 5.94 -5.34 -1.11
N LEU A 53 7.15 -5.15 -0.61
CA LEU A 53 7.90 -3.91 -0.71
C LEU A 53 8.97 -4.06 -1.78
N CYS A 54 8.95 -3.19 -2.79
CA CYS A 54 9.96 -3.17 -3.85
C CYS A 54 10.78 -1.88 -3.81
N ALA A 55 12.10 -2.02 -3.92
CA ALA A 55 13.05 -0.93 -4.11
C ALA A 55 13.91 -1.24 -5.35
N GLY A 56 13.71 -0.49 -6.43
CA GLY A 56 14.36 -0.77 -7.72
C GLY A 56 13.88 -2.10 -8.30
N GLN A 57 14.78 -3.09 -8.40
CA GLN A 57 14.48 -4.44 -8.89
C GLN A 57 14.40 -5.48 -7.76
N THR A 58 14.60 -5.07 -6.51
CA THR A 58 14.56 -5.96 -5.35
C THR A 58 13.22 -5.83 -4.66
N CYS A 59 12.53 -6.94 -4.48
CA CYS A 59 11.27 -7.01 -3.74
C CYS A 59 11.41 -7.93 -2.54
N THR A 60 10.70 -7.62 -1.47
CA THR A 60 10.67 -8.41 -0.23
C THR A 60 9.24 -8.49 0.27
N ASP A 61 8.83 -9.71 0.65
CA ASP A 61 7.52 -9.92 1.25
C ASP A 61 7.56 -9.68 2.75
N LEU A 62 6.51 -9.04 3.28
CA LEU A 62 6.38 -8.63 4.67
C LEU A 62 5.02 -9.11 5.20
N GLY A 63 4.97 -9.65 6.43
CA GLY A 63 3.70 -10.06 7.05
C GLY A 63 2.94 -11.14 6.29
N LYS A 64 3.67 -12.13 5.74
CA LYS A 64 3.06 -13.33 5.12
C LYS A 64 2.27 -14.15 6.14
N GLU A 65 2.73 -14.15 7.38
CA GLU A 65 2.06 -14.74 8.53
C GLU A 65 1.46 -13.63 9.41
N ALA A 66 0.59 -14.01 10.33
CA ALA A 66 0.00 -13.06 11.25
C ALA A 66 1.05 -12.57 12.26
N GLU A 67 1.22 -11.25 12.34
CA GLU A 67 2.06 -10.57 13.31
C GLU A 67 1.20 -10.09 14.49
N ALA A 68 1.80 -10.07 15.68
CA ALA A 68 1.14 -9.53 16.87
C ALA A 68 0.97 -8.00 16.79
N GLU A 69 1.90 -7.31 16.12
CA GLU A 69 1.94 -5.86 15.97
C GLU A 69 1.98 -5.46 14.47
N PRO A 70 1.53 -4.25 14.11
CA PRO A 70 1.69 -3.72 12.76
C PRO A 70 3.17 -3.63 12.34
N ILE A 71 3.43 -3.73 11.03
CA ILE A 71 4.78 -3.57 10.48
C ILE A 71 5.04 -2.08 10.26
N HIS A 72 6.13 -1.57 10.83
CA HIS A 72 6.55 -0.17 10.68
C HIS A 72 7.75 -0.06 9.74
N ILE A 73 7.61 0.70 8.66
CA ILE A 73 8.69 1.03 7.73
C ILE A 73 9.06 2.50 7.93
N ARG A 74 10.35 2.76 8.18
CA ARG A 74 10.93 4.10 8.35
C ARG A 74 12.32 4.14 7.73
N SER A 75 12.84 5.34 7.47
CA SER A 75 14.25 5.49 7.12
C SER A 75 15.15 4.98 8.24
N CYS A 76 16.26 4.34 7.88
CA CYS A 76 17.36 4.14 8.81
C CYS A 76 17.96 5.50 9.18
N ASP A 77 18.46 5.61 10.41
CA ASP A 77 19.16 6.81 10.90
C ASP A 77 20.51 7.01 10.19
#